data_AF-A0A7Y4R0J7-F1
#
_entry.id   AF-A0A7Y4R0J7-F1
#
_cell.length_a   1.000
_cell.length_b   1.000
_cell.length_c   1.000
_cell.angle_alpha   90.00
_cell.angle_beta   90.00
_cell.angle_gamma   90.00
#
_symmetry.space_group_name_H-M   'P 1'
#
loop_
_entity.id
_entity.type
_entity.pdbx_description
1 polymer ?
#
loop_
_entity_poly.entity_id
_entity_poly.type
_entity_poly.pdbx_seq_one_letter_code
_entity_poly.pdbx_strand_id
1 'polypeptide(L)'
;MIRTISDQSYLQPYNFNFNQVRDSLGVPLIENGWAILRADSSGGIWGFSNRIRDDKPYHSKKEVKLRNLVLLKEIDSYECIPDSLNHKVIYEFDFSNRTWNCIYVKEKSNAILPAKGKKILLKQADSIINRWGLNRLSGSSK
;
A
#
# COMPACT_ATOMS: atom_id res chain seq x y z
N MET A 1 10.40 34.12 3.58
CA MET A 1 8.98 33.90 3.87
C MET A 1 8.60 32.54 3.31
N ILE A 2 8.69 31.49 4.14
CA ILE A 2 8.34 30.12 3.74
C ILE A 2 6.82 30.06 3.69
N ARG A 3 6.23 29.90 2.51
CA ARG A 3 4.81 29.63 2.38
C ARG A 3 4.57 28.22 2.93
N THR A 4 4.11 28.14 4.17
CA THR A 4 3.43 26.95 4.69
C THR A 4 2.16 26.81 3.86
N ILE A 5 2.21 26.01 2.80
CA ILE A 5 1.02 25.66 2.03
C ILE A 5 0.21 24.73 2.94
N SER A 6 -0.65 25.34 3.75
CA SER A 6 -1.74 24.70 4.51
C SER A 6 -2.88 24.26 3.59
N ASP A 7 -2.58 23.94 2.34
CA ASP A 7 -3.59 23.65 1.34
C ASP A 7 -3.85 22.15 1.35
N GLN A 8 -4.68 21.71 2.30
CA GLN A 8 -5.16 20.34 2.42
C GLN A 8 -5.99 19.88 1.19
N SER A 9 -6.11 20.69 0.13
CA SER A 9 -6.82 20.34 -1.11
C SER A 9 -6.28 19.09 -1.79
N TYR A 10 -4.98 18.81 -1.69
CA TYR A 10 -4.41 17.55 -2.20
C TYR A 10 -4.81 16.31 -1.38
N LEU A 11 -5.45 16.51 -0.21
CA LEU A 11 -6.05 15.42 0.56
C LEU A 11 -7.47 15.08 0.09
N GLN A 12 -8.08 15.84 -0.85
CA GLN A 12 -9.40 15.51 -1.40
C GLN A 12 -9.54 14.06 -1.91
N PRO A 13 -8.54 13.45 -2.59
CA PRO A 13 -8.60 12.05 -2.99
C PRO A 13 -8.67 11.06 -1.81
N TYR A 14 -8.50 11.51 -0.57
CA TYR A 14 -8.61 10.70 0.66
C TYR A 14 -9.85 11.05 1.49
N ASN A 15 -10.79 11.81 0.93
CA ASN A 15 -12.06 12.10 1.59
C ASN A 15 -12.94 10.84 1.70
N PHE A 16 -13.97 10.91 2.55
CA PHE A 16 -14.87 9.79 2.83
C PHE A 16 -15.53 9.20 1.57
N ASN A 17 -15.96 10.06 0.64
CA ASN A 17 -16.60 9.61 -0.61
C ASN A 17 -15.62 8.85 -1.51
N PHE A 18 -14.34 9.21 -1.51
CA PHE A 18 -13.31 8.51 -2.27
C PHE A 18 -12.96 7.14 -1.66
N ASN A 19 -13.13 6.96 -0.35
CA ASN A 19 -12.95 5.65 0.29
C ASN A 19 -14.00 4.64 -0.18
N GLN A 20 -15.24 5.06 -0.41
CA GLN A 20 -16.27 4.20 -0.99
C GLN A 20 -15.88 3.67 -2.37
N VAL A 21 -15.22 4.50 -3.20
CA VAL A 21 -14.71 4.09 -4.51
C VAL A 21 -13.63 3.02 -4.35
N ARG A 22 -12.68 3.21 -3.42
CA ARG A 22 -11.63 2.21 -3.13
C ARG A 22 -12.23 0.88 -2.70
N ASP A 23 -13.17 0.92 -1.76
CA ASP A 23 -13.86 -0.28 -1.26
C ASP A 23 -14.56 -1.03 -2.39
N SER A 24 -15.27 -0.32 -3.28
CA SER A 24 -15.95 -0.94 -4.43
C SER A 24 -14.99 -1.58 -5.44
N LEU A 25 -13.74 -1.11 -5.50
CA LEU A 25 -12.69 -1.62 -6.38
C LEU A 25 -11.79 -2.66 -5.68
N GLY A 26 -12.04 -2.92 -4.39
CA GLY A 26 -11.20 -3.76 -3.55
C GLY A 26 -9.80 -3.18 -3.31
N VAL A 27 -9.62 -1.88 -3.45
CA VAL A 27 -8.36 -1.21 -3.13
C VAL A 27 -8.25 -1.10 -1.60
N PRO A 28 -7.16 -1.57 -0.97
CA PRO A 28 -6.97 -1.44 0.48
C PRO A 28 -7.19 -0.01 0.94
N LEU A 29 -7.75 0.16 2.13
CA LEU A 29 -7.80 1.47 2.78
C LEU A 29 -6.53 1.71 3.59
N ILE A 30 -6.28 2.98 3.92
CA ILE A 30 -5.28 3.35 4.93
C ILE A 30 -5.78 2.80 6.27
N GLU A 31 -4.93 2.04 6.98
CA GLU A 31 -5.34 1.46 8.26
C GLU A 31 -5.38 2.51 9.37
N ASN A 32 -6.21 2.26 10.38
CA ASN A 32 -6.23 3.11 11.57
C ASN A 32 -4.87 3.09 12.28
N GLY A 33 -4.41 4.25 12.74
CA GLY A 33 -3.11 4.41 13.40
C GLY A 33 -1.91 4.55 12.46
N TRP A 34 -2.12 4.55 11.13
CA TRP A 34 -1.05 4.87 10.19
C TRP A 34 -0.72 6.36 10.17
N ALA A 35 0.57 6.67 10.12
CA ALA A 35 1.08 8.02 9.97
C ALA A 35 1.37 8.35 8.50
N ILE A 36 1.26 9.61 8.14
CA ILE A 36 1.77 10.13 6.87
C ILE A 36 3.30 10.18 6.98
N LEU A 37 3.98 9.37 6.17
CA LEU A 37 5.45 9.35 6.12
C LEU A 37 6.00 10.42 5.15
N ARG A 38 5.27 10.68 4.06
CA ARG A 38 5.56 11.73 3.08
C ARG A 38 4.29 12.12 2.35
N ALA A 39 4.06 13.40 2.11
CA ALA A 39 2.98 13.88 1.25
C ALA A 39 3.38 15.16 0.52
N ASP A 40 3.03 15.24 -0.75
CA ASP A 40 3.22 16.40 -1.62
C ASP A 40 2.14 16.43 -2.72
N SER A 41 2.25 17.35 -3.69
CA SER A 41 1.29 17.49 -4.79
C SER A 41 1.27 16.31 -5.78
N SER A 42 2.28 15.44 -5.74
CA SER A 42 2.38 14.21 -6.54
C SER A 42 1.82 12.98 -5.82
N GLY A 43 1.39 13.11 -4.56
CA GLY A 43 0.72 12.07 -3.80
C GLY A 43 1.27 11.91 -2.37
N GLY A 44 1.19 10.70 -1.83
CA GLY A 44 1.61 10.47 -0.44
C GLY A 44 1.96 9.03 -0.14
N ILE A 45 2.59 8.83 1.02
CA ILE A 45 2.98 7.54 1.57
C ILE A 45 2.52 7.47 3.02
N TRP A 46 1.82 6.39 3.36
CA TRP A 46 1.39 6.05 4.71
C TRP A 46 2.00 4.71 5.13
N GLY A 47 2.17 4.57 6.43
CA GLY A 47 2.60 3.35 7.08
C GLY A 47 2.68 3.56 8.60
N PHE A 48 3.15 2.54 9.31
CA PHE A 48 3.45 2.71 10.72
C PHE A 48 4.75 3.50 10.90
N SER A 49 4.71 4.58 11.68
CA SER A 49 5.90 5.37 12.02
C SER A 49 6.87 4.59 12.90
N ASN A 50 6.35 3.77 13.83
CA ASN A 50 7.11 3.20 14.93
C ASN A 50 6.90 1.69 15.09
N ARG A 51 6.52 0.95 14.04
CA ARG A 51 6.32 -0.50 14.19
C ARG A 51 7.66 -1.19 14.33
N ILE A 52 7.88 -1.77 15.50
CA ILE A 52 8.96 -2.72 15.74
C ILE A 52 8.65 -3.92 14.83
N ARG A 53 9.67 -4.39 14.10
CA ARG A 53 9.58 -5.57 13.22
C ARG A 53 9.26 -6.79 14.07
N ASP A 54 7.97 -6.98 14.33
CA ASP A 54 7.50 -8.23 14.90
C ASP A 54 7.49 -9.28 13.78
N ASP A 55 7.73 -10.53 14.16
CA ASP A 55 7.69 -11.73 13.32
C ASP A 55 6.34 -11.98 12.62
N LYS A 56 5.31 -11.20 12.95
CA LYS A 56 3.97 -11.32 12.42
C LYS A 56 3.83 -10.63 11.06
N PRO A 57 3.11 -11.26 10.11
CA PRO A 57 2.79 -10.62 8.84
C PRO A 57 1.97 -9.33 9.02
N TYR A 58 2.16 -8.36 8.13
CA TYR A 58 1.46 -7.09 8.19
C TYR A 58 1.35 -6.34 6.86
N HIS A 59 0.40 -5.41 6.78
CA HIS A 59 0.36 -4.37 5.77
C HIS A 59 1.40 -3.29 6.13
N SER A 60 2.43 -3.12 5.29
CA SER A 60 3.62 -2.32 5.61
C SER A 60 3.57 -0.91 5.07
N LYS A 61 2.94 -0.69 3.92
CA LYS A 61 2.94 0.59 3.23
C LYS A 61 1.76 0.74 2.28
N LYS A 62 1.22 1.94 2.21
CA LYS A 62 0.38 2.44 1.12
C LYS A 62 1.04 3.66 0.51
N GLU A 63 1.15 3.68 -0.81
CA GLU A 63 1.63 4.81 -1.58
C GLU A 63 0.59 5.17 -2.62
N VAL A 64 0.30 6.46 -2.72
CA VAL A 64 -0.67 7.00 -3.65
C VAL A 64 0.04 7.97 -4.58
N LYS A 65 -0.25 7.86 -5.87
CA LYS A 65 0.29 8.74 -6.91
C LYS A 65 -0.81 9.56 -7.54
N LEU A 66 -0.56 10.87 -7.58
CA LEU A 66 -1.42 11.85 -8.20
C LEU A 66 -0.71 12.48 -9.41
N ARG A 67 -1.50 12.93 -10.38
CA ARG A 67 -1.07 13.89 -11.40
C ARG A 67 -2.15 14.95 -11.52
N ASN A 68 -1.80 16.22 -11.25
CA ASN A 68 -2.74 17.33 -11.26
C ASN A 68 -3.98 17.05 -10.38
N LEU A 69 -3.78 16.54 -9.17
CA LEU A 69 -4.83 16.11 -8.22
C LEU A 69 -5.71 14.93 -8.67
N VAL A 70 -5.45 14.36 -9.85
CA VAL A 70 -6.12 13.13 -10.32
C VAL A 70 -5.38 11.91 -9.80
N LEU A 71 -6.13 10.96 -9.23
CA LEU A 71 -5.62 9.68 -8.74
C LEU A 71 -5.18 8.81 -9.93
N LEU A 72 -3.89 8.51 -10.01
CA LEU A 72 -3.33 7.66 -11.07
C LEU A 72 -3.25 6.21 -10.62
N LYS A 73 -2.62 6.00 -9.47
CA LYS A 73 -2.39 4.66 -8.94
C LYS A 73 -2.22 4.65 -7.43
N GLU A 74 -2.52 3.49 -6.87
CA GLU A 74 -2.24 3.17 -5.48
C GLU A 74 -1.42 1.88 -5.40
N ILE A 75 -0.48 1.87 -4.47
CA ILE A 75 0.47 0.79 -4.26
C ILE A 75 0.40 0.38 -2.80
N ASP A 76 0.03 -0.87 -2.55
CA ASP A 76 -0.08 -1.48 -1.22
C ASP A 76 0.95 -2.59 -1.08
N SER A 77 1.62 -2.66 0.07
CA SER A 77 2.69 -3.64 0.33
C SER A 77 2.38 -4.43 1.60
N TYR A 78 2.36 -5.75 1.49
CA TYR A 78 2.22 -6.66 2.62
C TYR A 78 3.52 -7.42 2.81
N GLU A 79 4.00 -7.52 4.05
CA GLU A 79 5.27 -8.13 4.41
C GLU A 79 5.07 -9.25 5.43
N CYS A 80 5.91 -10.28 5.31
CA CYS A 80 5.97 -11.43 6.19
C CYS A 80 7.44 -11.84 6.30
N ILE A 81 8.01 -11.88 7.50
CA ILE A 81 9.44 -12.12 7.71
C ILE A 81 9.65 -13.40 8.53
N PRO A 82 9.34 -14.59 7.98
CA PRO A 82 9.67 -15.85 8.64
C PRO A 82 11.18 -16.10 8.50
N ASP A 83 11.83 -16.41 9.62
CA ASP A 83 13.15 -17.05 9.64
C ASP A 83 14.22 -16.38 8.73
N SER A 84 14.36 -15.06 8.85
CA SER A 84 15.34 -14.25 8.10
C SER A 84 15.10 -14.08 6.60
N LEU A 85 13.96 -14.53 6.06
CA LEU A 85 13.54 -14.22 4.69
C LEU A 85 12.43 -13.17 4.72
N ASN A 86 12.59 -12.05 4.01
CA ASN A 86 11.51 -11.09 3.81
C ASN A 86 10.68 -11.49 2.59
N HIS A 87 9.42 -11.81 2.83
CA HIS A 87 8.43 -12.06 1.80
C HIS A 87 7.54 -10.83 1.67
N LYS A 88 7.37 -10.34 0.45
CA LYS A 88 6.58 -9.14 0.17
C LYS A 88 5.63 -9.38 -1.00
N VAL A 89 4.37 -9.01 -0.81
CA VAL A 89 3.38 -8.90 -1.89
C VAL A 89 3.07 -7.43 -2.10
N ILE A 90 3.28 -6.95 -3.33
CA ILE A 90 2.97 -5.58 -3.74
C ILE A 90 1.77 -5.63 -4.67
N TYR A 91 0.73 -4.88 -4.32
CA TYR A 91 -0.40 -4.62 -5.18
C TYR A 91 -0.27 -3.22 -5.75
N GLU A 92 -0.44 -3.05 -7.05
CA GLU A 92 -0.60 -1.75 -7.69
C GLU A 92 -1.95 -1.75 -8.42
N PHE A 93 -2.81 -0.78 -8.10
CA PHE A 93 -4.05 -0.55 -8.82
C PHE A 93 -3.91 0.69 -9.70
N ASP A 94 -4.17 0.54 -10.99
CA ASP A 94 -4.22 1.64 -11.97
C ASP A 94 -5.66 2.12 -12.11
N PHE A 95 -5.94 3.37 -11.73
CA PHE A 95 -7.29 3.96 -11.80
C PHE A 95 -7.73 4.32 -13.22
N SER A 96 -6.77 4.54 -14.13
CA SER A 96 -7.06 4.89 -15.52
C SER A 96 -7.61 3.67 -16.27
N ASN A 97 -7.00 2.51 -16.04
CA ASN A 97 -7.33 1.27 -16.73
C ASN A 97 -8.18 0.31 -15.89
N ARG A 98 -8.34 0.60 -14.58
CA ARG A 98 -8.99 -0.28 -13.59
C ARG A 98 -8.38 -1.68 -13.56
N THR A 99 -7.05 -1.76 -13.59
CA THR A 99 -6.31 -3.02 -13.63
C THR A 99 -5.41 -3.19 -12.40
N TRP A 100 -5.17 -4.46 -12.06
CA TRP A 100 -4.27 -4.86 -10.98
C TRP A 100 -2.94 -5.34 -11.54
N ASN A 101 -1.86 -4.78 -11.03
CA ASN A 101 -0.49 -5.25 -11.24
C ASN A 101 0.06 -5.75 -9.91
N CYS A 102 0.27 -7.07 -9.78
CA CYS A 102 0.75 -7.67 -8.53
C CYS A 102 2.17 -8.22 -8.70
N ILE A 103 3.01 -7.99 -7.70
CA ILE A 103 4.40 -8.46 -7.67
C ILE A 103 4.63 -9.19 -6.35
N TYR A 104 5.23 -10.37 -6.43
CA TYR A 104 5.75 -11.07 -5.27
C TYR A 104 7.27 -10.99 -5.24
N VAL A 105 7.81 -10.64 -4.09
CA VAL A 105 9.24 -10.50 -3.84
C VAL A 105 9.62 -11.42 -2.68
N LYS A 106 10.74 -12.11 -2.84
CA LYS A 106 11.36 -12.93 -1.79
C LYS A 106 12.82 -12.52 -1.66
N GLU A 107 13.19 -12.03 -0.48
CA GLU A 107 14.50 -11.47 -0.18
C GLU A 107 15.12 -12.17 1.03
N LYS A 108 16.44 -12.35 1.02
CA LYS A 108 17.17 -12.59 2.28
C LYS A 108 17.23 -11.27 3.04
N SER A 109 16.99 -11.32 4.34
CA SER A 109 17.19 -10.17 5.21
C SER A 109 18.63 -9.66 5.01
N ASN A 110 18.78 -8.36 4.72
CA ASN A 110 20.04 -7.66 4.44
C ASN A 110 20.67 -7.86 3.04
N ALA A 111 19.94 -8.38 2.06
CA ALA A 111 20.42 -8.38 0.68
C ALA A 111 20.52 -6.93 0.12
N ILE A 112 21.69 -6.57 -0.42
CA ILE A 112 22.01 -5.23 -0.97
C ILE A 112 21.43 -5.03 -2.39
N LEU A 113 21.13 -6.13 -3.10
CA LEU A 113 20.63 -6.07 -4.46
C LEU A 113 19.09 -6.14 -4.48
N PRO A 114 18.42 -5.33 -5.31
CA PRO A 114 16.96 -5.39 -5.44
C PRO A 114 16.57 -6.79 -5.92
N ALA A 115 15.76 -7.52 -5.14
CA ALA A 115 15.31 -8.82 -5.60
C ALA A 115 14.43 -8.65 -6.85
N LYS A 116 14.65 -9.54 -7.82
CA LYS A 116 13.78 -9.63 -9.00
C LYS A 116 12.40 -10.08 -8.53
N GLY A 117 11.46 -9.14 -8.44
CA GLY A 117 10.06 -9.44 -8.19
C GLY A 117 9.46 -10.27 -9.32
N LYS A 118 8.62 -11.25 -8.97
CA LYS A 118 7.84 -12.05 -9.92
C LYS A 118 6.46 -11.42 -10.07
N LYS A 119 6.07 -11.12 -11.30
CA LYS A 119 4.67 -10.75 -11.60
C LYS A 119 3.76 -11.94 -11.32
N ILE A 120 2.66 -11.67 -10.63
CA ILE A 120 1.65 -12.67 -10.27
C ILE A 120 0.24 -12.12 -10.53
N LEU A 121 -0.74 -13.01 -10.65
CA LEU A 121 -2.14 -12.63 -10.78
C LEU A 121 -2.69 -12.15 -9.42
N LEU A 122 -3.72 -11.30 -9.46
CA LEU A 122 -4.41 -10.81 -8.26
C LEU A 122 -4.85 -11.96 -7.33
N LYS A 123 -5.48 -13.00 -7.88
CA LYS A 123 -5.90 -14.19 -7.12
C LYS A 123 -4.74 -14.92 -6.41
N GLN A 124 -3.55 -14.87 -7.00
CA GLN A 124 -2.36 -15.49 -6.40
C GLN A 124 -1.83 -14.61 -5.28
N ALA A 125 -1.83 -13.29 -5.46
CA ALA A 125 -1.44 -12.33 -4.43
C ALA A 125 -2.37 -12.47 -3.21
N ASP A 126 -3.69 -12.47 -3.43
CA ASP A 126 -4.69 -12.64 -2.38
C ASP A 126 -4.50 -13.99 -1.66
N SER A 127 -4.28 -15.09 -2.40
CA SER A 127 -3.99 -16.39 -1.79
C SER A 127 -2.74 -16.41 -0.92
N ILE A 128 -1.68 -15.68 -1.30
CA ILE A 128 -0.43 -15.61 -0.53
C ILE A 128 -0.66 -14.87 0.79
N ILE A 129 -1.25 -13.67 0.76
CA ILE A 129 -1.47 -12.89 1.98
C ILE A 129 -2.51 -13.55 2.90
N ASN A 130 -3.50 -14.26 2.35
CA ASN A 130 -4.48 -15.01 3.16
C ASN A 130 -3.81 -16.14 3.95
N ARG A 131 -2.78 -16.79 3.39
CA ARG A 131 -1.97 -17.80 4.14
C ARG A 131 -1.14 -17.17 5.26
N TRP A 132 -0.87 -15.87 5.17
CA TRP A 132 -0.24 -15.10 6.22
C TRP A 132 -1.24 -14.59 7.28
N GLY A 133 -2.52 -14.93 7.16
CA GLY A 133 -3.59 -14.43 8.04
C GLY A 133 -3.98 -12.97 7.77
N LEU A 134 -3.60 -12.43 6.62
CA LEU A 134 -3.92 -11.06 6.20
C LEU A 134 -5.02 -11.08 5.14
N ASN A 135 -5.72 -9.96 4.98
CA ASN A 135 -6.68 -9.78 3.91
C ASN A 135 -6.45 -8.41 3.27
N ARG A 136 -6.60 -8.34 1.95
CA ARG A 136 -6.51 -7.06 1.23
C ARG A 136 -7.62 -6.09 1.63
N LEU A 137 -8.78 -6.62 2.02
CA LEU A 137 -10.02 -5.89 2.27
C LEU A 137 -10.33 -5.70 3.77
N SER A 138 -9.40 -5.99 4.68
CA SER A 138 -9.68 -6.01 6.14
C SER A 138 -9.99 -4.63 6.77
N GLY A 139 -10.02 -3.55 5.98
CA GLY A 139 -10.59 -2.26 6.39
C GLY A 139 -12.12 -2.26 6.52
N SER A 140 -12.81 -3.26 5.96
CA SER A 140 -14.29 -3.39 6.01
C SER A 140 -14.75 -4.35 7.12
N SER A 141 -14.11 -4.30 8.28
CA SER A 141 -14.64 -5.01 9.46
C SER A 141 -15.89 -4.27 9.93
N LYS A 142 -17.02 -4.99 9.91
CA LYS A 142 -18.36 -4.58 10.33
C LYS A 142 -18.39 -3.85 11.67
#